data_AF-A0AAX3BB01-F1
#
_entry.id   AF-A0AAX3BB01-F1
#
_cell.length_a   1.000
_cell.length_b   1.000
_cell.length_c   1.000
_cell.angle_alpha   90.00
_cell.angle_beta   90.00
_cell.angle_gamma   90.00
#
_symmetry.space_group_name_H-M   'P 1'
#
loop_
_entity.id
_entity.type
_entity.pdbx_description
1 polymer ?
#
loop_
_entity_poly.entity_id
_entity_poly.type
_entity_poly.pdbx_seq_one_letter_code
_entity_poly.pdbx_strand_id
1 'polypeptide(L)'
;MFERRPIYRETAKQYQKASKKEKMEILDYFVRITGLKNRNYAARLLRQHGKTIYVGKKNYLKADIAKKGKRPGRKKKFGEEELKMLKQVWEIENYMCGKRLKPILNEVLDNLLANGHLHGSPQAIENLRHISASSIDRLLKHERKKLEIKGRKGTKPGHY
;
A
#
# COMPACT_ATOMS: atom_id res chain seq x y z
N MET A 1 25.00 -8.65 -17.04
CA MET A 1 23.61 -8.36 -16.64
C MET A 1 22.83 -8.07 -17.92
N PHE A 2 22.22 -9.10 -18.53
CA PHE A 2 21.56 -8.94 -19.84
C PHE A 2 20.26 -8.16 -19.70
N GLU A 3 20.15 -7.01 -20.37
CA GLU A 3 18.94 -6.21 -20.39
C GLU A 3 17.80 -6.98 -21.08
N ARG A 4 16.92 -7.59 -20.27
CA ARG A 4 15.79 -8.40 -20.74
C ARG A 4 14.70 -7.58 -21.47
N ARG A 5 14.75 -6.25 -21.40
CA ARG A 5 13.70 -5.33 -21.86
C ARG A 5 13.68 -5.09 -23.38
N PRO A 6 14.80 -4.78 -24.07
CA PRO A 6 14.81 -4.59 -25.52
C PRO A 6 14.44 -5.88 -26.27
N ILE A 7 15.05 -7.01 -25.89
CA ILE A 7 14.79 -8.33 -26.50
C ILE A 7 13.30 -8.70 -26.40
N TYR A 8 12.66 -8.39 -25.28
CA TYR A 8 11.24 -8.67 -25.07
C TYR A 8 10.32 -7.88 -26.02
N ARG A 9 10.63 -6.61 -26.30
CA ARG A 9 9.80 -5.76 -27.17
C ARG A 9 9.83 -6.22 -28.62
N GLU A 10 11.01 -6.59 -29.11
CA GLU A 10 11.19 -7.04 -30.49
C GLU A 10 10.60 -8.43 -30.71
N THR A 11 10.91 -9.38 -29.81
CA THR A 11 10.37 -10.75 -29.89
C THR A 11 8.84 -10.78 -29.78
N ALA A 12 8.24 -9.89 -28.97
CA ALA A 12 6.79 -9.83 -28.87
C ALA A 12 6.10 -9.31 -30.14
N LYS A 13 6.69 -8.31 -30.83
CA LYS A 13 6.17 -7.81 -32.11
C LYS A 13 6.21 -8.90 -33.19
N GLN A 14 7.32 -9.64 -33.27
CA GLN A 14 7.47 -10.76 -34.20
C GLN A 14 6.50 -11.90 -33.88
N TYR A 15 6.41 -12.30 -32.60
CA TYR A 15 5.51 -13.36 -32.15
C TYR A 15 4.03 -13.06 -32.46
N GLN A 16 3.60 -11.80 -32.41
CA GLN A 16 2.21 -11.43 -32.69
C GLN A 16 1.85 -11.55 -34.18
N LYS A 17 2.80 -11.25 -35.08
CA LYS A 17 2.62 -11.32 -36.54
C LYS A 17 2.90 -12.70 -37.14
N ALA A 18 3.62 -13.55 -36.42
CA ALA A 18 4.03 -14.88 -36.87
C ALA A 18 2.88 -15.88 -37.05
N SER A 19 3.05 -16.81 -37.99
CA SER A 19 2.24 -18.02 -38.18
C SER A 19 2.42 -19.01 -37.03
N LYS A 20 1.64 -20.10 -37.01
CA LYS A 20 1.70 -21.09 -35.92
C LYS A 20 3.09 -21.72 -35.75
N LYS A 21 3.78 -22.01 -36.87
CA LYS A 21 5.12 -22.62 -36.88
C LYS A 21 6.18 -21.64 -36.36
N GLU A 22 6.18 -20.43 -36.90
CA GLU A 22 7.09 -19.35 -36.49
C GLU A 22 6.90 -18.95 -35.01
N LYS A 23 5.65 -18.95 -34.51
CA LYS A 23 5.36 -18.73 -33.08
C LYS A 23 6.03 -19.76 -32.18
N MET A 24 6.13 -21.02 -32.61
CA MET A 24 6.79 -22.06 -31.82
C MET A 24 8.29 -21.79 -31.73
N GLU A 25 8.93 -21.46 -32.86
CA GLU A 25 10.37 -21.16 -32.95
C GLU A 25 10.75 -19.92 -32.13
N ILE A 26 9.98 -18.82 -32.27
CA ILE A 26 10.18 -17.59 -31.50
C ILE A 26 10.03 -17.85 -30.00
N LEU A 27 9.07 -18.70 -29.61
CA LEU A 27 8.83 -19.04 -28.21
C LEU A 27 9.97 -19.90 -27.62
N ASP A 28 10.51 -20.84 -28.40
CA ASP A 28 11.65 -21.67 -27.98
C ASP A 28 12.93 -20.84 -27.83
N TYR A 29 13.19 -19.94 -28.80
CA TYR A 29 14.26 -18.96 -28.72
C TYR A 29 14.11 -18.06 -27.47
N PHE A 30 12.91 -17.54 -27.23
CA PHE A 30 12.62 -16.65 -26.09
C PHE A 30 12.80 -17.34 -24.74
N VAL A 31 12.32 -18.58 -24.60
CA VAL A 31 12.50 -19.38 -23.37
C VAL A 31 13.98 -19.66 -23.11
N ARG A 32 14.75 -20.00 -24.15
CA ARG A 32 16.19 -20.27 -24.06
C ARG A 32 16.99 -19.07 -23.53
N ILE A 33 16.64 -17.87 -23.96
CA ILE A 33 17.39 -16.64 -23.62
C ILE A 33 16.95 -16.05 -22.28
N THR A 34 15.65 -16.12 -21.97
CA THR A 34 15.11 -15.54 -20.73
C THR A 34 15.21 -16.47 -19.52
N GLY A 35 15.47 -17.77 -19.75
CA GLY A 35 15.50 -18.79 -18.70
C GLY A 35 14.13 -19.06 -18.08
N LEU A 36 13.04 -18.67 -18.74
CA LEU A 36 11.69 -18.86 -18.24
C LEU A 36 11.29 -20.34 -18.33
N LYS A 37 11.21 -21.03 -17.19
CA LYS A 37 10.86 -22.46 -17.13
C LYS A 37 9.46 -22.79 -17.67
N ASN A 38 8.55 -21.82 -17.74
CA ASN A 38 7.16 -22.04 -18.14
C ASN A 38 6.87 -21.44 -19.53
N ARG A 39 6.72 -22.32 -20.52
CA ARG A 39 6.42 -21.97 -21.92
C ARG A 39 5.07 -21.27 -22.10
N ASN A 40 4.06 -21.64 -21.31
CA ASN A 40 2.75 -20.99 -21.32
C ASN A 40 2.83 -19.55 -20.78
N TYR A 41 3.62 -19.33 -19.73
CA TYR A 41 3.88 -18.00 -19.20
C TYR A 41 4.60 -17.11 -20.23
N ALA A 42 5.63 -17.65 -20.89
CA ALA A 42 6.33 -16.96 -21.97
C ALA A 42 5.42 -16.60 -23.15
N ALA A 43 4.58 -17.54 -23.61
CA ALA A 43 3.61 -17.29 -24.68
C ALA A 43 2.59 -16.22 -24.27
N ARG A 44 2.11 -16.26 -23.02
CA ARG A 44 1.18 -15.27 -22.48
C ARG A 44 1.79 -13.87 -22.46
N LEU A 45 3.06 -13.76 -22.06
CA LEU A 45 3.79 -12.50 -22.06
C LEU A 45 3.88 -11.90 -23.48
N LEU A 46 4.38 -12.68 -24.46
CA LEU A 46 4.51 -12.22 -25.85
C LEU A 46 3.14 -11.85 -26.48
N ARG A 47 2.08 -12.60 -26.15
CA ARG A 47 0.70 -12.32 -26.63
C ARG A 47 0.08 -11.07 -26.02
N GLN A 48 0.42 -10.73 -24.78
CA GLN A 48 -0.18 -9.60 -24.05
C GLN A 48 0.64 -8.32 -24.19
N HIS A 49 1.86 -8.40 -24.71
CA HIS A 49 2.71 -7.24 -24.95
C HIS A 49 2.00 -6.18 -25.81
N GLY A 50 1.78 -4.99 -25.26
CA GLY A 50 1.16 -3.87 -25.99
C GLY A 50 -0.33 -4.04 -26.27
N LYS A 51 -0.98 -5.11 -25.78
CA LYS A 51 -2.44 -5.22 -25.84
C LYS A 51 -3.06 -4.30 -24.80
N THR A 52 -3.90 -3.39 -25.30
CA THR A 52 -4.85 -2.64 -24.51
C THR A 52 -6.04 -3.54 -24.23
N ILE A 53 -6.24 -3.95 -22.97
CA ILE A 53 -7.48 -4.62 -22.56
C ILE A 53 -8.48 -3.51 -22.22
N TYR A 54 -9.55 -3.42 -23.02
CA TYR A 54 -10.67 -2.52 -22.73
C TYR A 54 -11.47 -3.09 -21.55
N VAL A 55 -11.57 -2.34 -20.46
CA VAL A 55 -12.45 -2.66 -19.32
C VAL A 55 -13.49 -1.55 -19.22
N GLY A 56 -14.59 -1.71 -19.94
CA GLY A 56 -15.68 -0.73 -20.03
C GLY A 56 -15.40 0.45 -20.97
N LYS A 57 -16.41 1.32 -21.14
CA LYS A 57 -16.45 2.41 -22.16
C LYS A 57 -15.38 3.52 -22.00
N LYS A 58 -14.61 3.58 -20.91
CA LYS A 58 -13.69 4.71 -20.63
C LYS A 58 -12.31 4.38 -20.07
N ASN A 59 -11.91 3.12 -19.90
CA ASN A 59 -10.59 2.77 -19.35
C ASN A 59 -9.85 1.76 -20.22
N TYR A 60 -8.68 2.17 -20.70
CA TYR A 60 -7.72 1.30 -21.38
C TYR A 60 -6.63 0.86 -20.41
N LEU A 61 -6.47 -0.44 -20.20
CA LEU A 61 -5.30 -0.98 -19.49
C LEU A 61 -4.24 -1.33 -20.53
N LYS A 62 -3.25 -0.46 -20.70
CA LYS A 62 -2.03 -0.79 -21.43
C LYS A 62 -1.29 -1.83 -20.60
N ALA A 63 -1.17 -3.06 -21.11
CA ALA A 63 -0.35 -4.11 -20.50
C ALA A 63 1.14 -3.76 -20.66
N ASP A 64 1.58 -2.68 -20.03
CA ASP A 64 2.98 -2.45 -19.70
C ASP A 64 3.30 -3.22 -18.41
N ILE A 65 4.46 -3.90 -18.39
CA ILE A 65 4.99 -4.64 -17.22
C ILE A 65 5.22 -3.71 -16.01
N ALA A 66 5.03 -2.40 -16.17
CA ALA A 66 5.10 -1.43 -15.11
C ALA A 66 3.93 -1.63 -14.13
N LYS A 67 4.19 -2.44 -13.09
CA LYS A 67 3.47 -2.53 -11.81
C LYS A 67 1.96 -2.46 -11.95
N LYS A 68 1.31 -3.62 -11.78
CA LYS A 68 -0.11 -3.75 -11.41
C LYS A 68 -0.49 -2.59 -10.47
N GLY A 69 -1.11 -1.54 -11.00
CA GLY A 69 -1.42 -0.34 -10.24
C GLY A 69 -2.32 -0.77 -9.10
N LYS A 70 -1.84 -0.72 -7.86
CA LYS A 70 -2.71 -0.96 -6.70
C LYS A 70 -3.82 0.08 -6.82
N ARG A 71 -5.07 -0.38 -6.91
CA ARG A 71 -6.23 0.52 -6.84
C ARG A 71 -6.01 1.44 -5.64
N PRO A 72 -6.12 2.77 -5.80
CA PRO A 72 -5.97 3.66 -4.66
C PRO A 72 -6.96 3.19 -3.60
N GLY A 73 -6.46 2.92 -2.40
CA GLY A 73 -7.30 2.51 -1.28
C GLY A 73 -8.35 3.58 -0.96
N ARG A 74 -9.31 3.25 -0.11
CA ARG A 74 -10.30 4.22 0.39
C ARG A 74 -9.57 5.48 0.88
N LYS A 75 -10.06 6.66 0.48
CA LYS A 75 -9.54 7.95 0.96
C LYS A 75 -9.50 7.95 2.50
N LYS A 76 -8.40 8.44 3.07
CA LYS A 76 -8.26 8.53 4.53
C LYS A 76 -9.34 9.47 5.07
N LYS A 77 -10.14 8.98 6.03
CA LYS A 77 -11.22 9.77 6.68
C LYS A 77 -10.66 10.80 7.67
N PHE A 78 -9.45 10.58 8.18
CA PHE A 78 -8.77 11.44 9.13
C PHE A 78 -7.48 11.94 8.49
N GLY A 79 -7.28 13.26 8.51
CA GLY A 79 -6.11 13.95 7.99
C GLY A 79 -5.00 14.10 9.03
N GLU A 80 -4.12 15.06 8.78
CA GLU A 80 -2.98 15.36 9.66
C GLU A 80 -3.40 16.20 10.87
N GLU A 81 -4.39 17.07 10.70
CA GLU A 81 -4.92 17.92 11.77
C GLU A 81 -5.57 17.05 12.88
N GLU A 82 -6.46 16.13 12.52
CA GLU A 82 -7.08 15.23 13.49
C GLU A 82 -6.05 14.35 14.19
N LEU A 83 -5.00 13.91 13.47
CA LEU A 83 -3.92 13.13 14.07
C LEU A 83 -3.13 13.95 15.09
N LYS A 84 -2.82 15.21 14.78
CA LYS A 84 -2.10 16.11 15.68
C LYS A 84 -2.89 16.38 16.95
N MET A 85 -4.17 16.73 16.81
CA MET A 85 -5.06 16.95 17.95
C MET A 85 -5.20 15.69 18.81
N LEU A 86 -5.47 14.53 18.17
CA LEU A 86 -5.61 13.27 18.88
C LEU A 86 -4.33 12.87 19.62
N LYS A 87 -3.16 13.19 19.07
CA LYS A 87 -1.86 12.96 19.73
C LYS A 87 -1.71 13.80 20.99
N GLN A 88 -2.06 15.09 20.94
CA GLN A 88 -1.99 15.97 22.11
C GLN A 88 -2.91 15.48 23.24
N VAL A 89 -4.15 15.14 22.91
CA VAL A 89 -5.10 14.55 23.87
C VAL A 89 -4.52 13.27 24.46
N TRP A 90 -3.95 12.39 23.62
CA TRP A 90 -3.38 11.12 24.06
C TRP A 90 -2.16 11.28 24.99
N GLU A 91 -1.35 12.32 24.79
CA GLU A 91 -0.21 12.66 25.65
C GLU A 91 -0.66 13.18 27.02
N ILE A 92 -1.67 14.07 27.05
CA ILE A 92 -2.26 14.60 28.28
C ILE A 92 -2.91 13.46 29.10
N GLU A 93 -3.60 12.55 28.41
CA GLU A 93 -4.29 11.40 28.99
C GLU A 93 -3.37 10.21 29.28
N ASN A 94 -2.08 10.45 29.55
CA ASN A 94 -1.09 9.45 29.97
C ASN A 94 -1.05 8.19 29.06
N TYR A 95 -1.17 8.41 27.75
CA TYR A 95 -1.03 7.38 26.73
C TYR A 95 -2.08 6.23 26.74
N MET A 96 -3.27 6.47 27.28
CA MET A 96 -4.37 5.47 27.33
C MET A 96 -4.69 4.80 25.99
N CYS A 97 -5.12 3.53 26.02
CA CYS A 97 -5.58 2.80 24.82
C CYS A 97 -6.93 3.35 24.32
N GLY A 98 -7.21 3.21 23.03
CA GLY A 98 -8.39 3.79 22.39
C GLY A 98 -9.72 3.34 23.01
N LYS A 99 -9.78 2.13 23.57
CA LYS A 99 -10.95 1.64 24.31
C LYS A 99 -11.23 2.42 25.61
N ARG A 100 -10.17 2.85 26.32
CA ARG A 100 -10.26 3.66 27.55
C ARG A 100 -10.42 5.14 27.24
N LEU A 101 -9.76 5.62 26.19
CA LEU A 101 -9.84 7.01 25.77
C LEU A 101 -11.20 7.36 25.17
N LYS A 102 -11.82 6.45 24.40
CA LYS A 102 -13.05 6.77 23.66
C LYS A 102 -14.23 7.27 24.53
N PRO A 103 -14.57 6.65 25.68
CA PRO A 103 -15.70 7.10 26.49
C PRO A 103 -15.54 8.54 27.03
N ILE A 104 -14.31 8.92 27.41
CA ILE A 104 -13.99 10.23 27.98
C ILE A 104 -13.56 11.27 26.94
N LEU A 105 -13.30 10.84 25.70
CA LEU A 105 -12.70 11.69 24.66
C LEU A 105 -13.46 12.99 24.43
N ASN A 106 -14.79 12.94 24.44
CA ASN A 106 -15.60 14.14 24.18
C ASN A 106 -15.46 15.17 25.30
N GLU A 107 -15.50 14.72 26.56
CA GLU A 107 -15.33 15.58 27.73
C GLU A 107 -13.93 16.22 27.75
N VAL A 108 -12.90 15.42 27.46
CA VAL A 108 -11.52 15.90 27.38
C VAL A 108 -11.36 16.92 26.24
N LEU A 109 -11.95 16.66 25.07
CA LEU A 109 -11.93 17.60 23.95
C LEU A 109 -12.61 18.93 24.33
N ASP A 110 -13.78 18.87 24.97
CA ASP A 110 -14.51 20.07 25.39
C ASP A 110 -13.71 20.91 26.38
N ASN A 111 -13.12 20.25 27.39
CA ASN A 111 -12.28 20.91 28.39
C ASN A 111 -11.04 21.56 27.75
N LEU A 112 -10.32 20.84 26.89
CA LEU A 112 -9.09 21.34 26.28
C LEU A 112 -9.35 22.46 25.26
N LEU A 113 -10.46 22.41 24.53
CA LEU A 113 -10.89 23.48 23.62
C LEU A 113 -11.31 24.73 24.40
N ALA A 114 -12.10 24.57 25.47
CA ALA A 114 -12.57 25.68 26.29
C ALA A 114 -11.43 26.45 26.98
N ASN A 115 -10.41 25.72 27.44
CA ASN A 115 -9.24 26.31 28.09
C ASN A 115 -8.14 26.75 27.10
N GLY A 116 -8.35 26.61 25.79
CA GLY A 116 -7.37 27.01 24.78
C GLY A 116 -6.11 26.15 24.74
N HIS A 117 -6.12 24.95 25.31
CA HIS A 117 -5.01 24.00 25.25
C HIS A 117 -4.99 23.17 23.96
N LEU A 118 -6.11 23.16 23.23
CA LEU A 118 -6.26 22.48 21.95
C LEU A 118 -6.83 23.44 20.90
N HIS A 119 -6.31 23.36 19.68
CA HIS A 119 -6.80 24.15 18.54
C HIS A 119 -6.99 23.23 17.34
N GLY A 120 -8.06 23.48 16.59
CA GLY A 120 -8.33 22.79 15.34
C GLY A 120 -9.57 23.32 14.64
N SER A 121 -9.73 22.96 13.37
CA SER A 121 -10.91 23.29 12.59
C SER A 121 -12.18 22.65 13.20
N PRO A 122 -13.36 23.28 13.07
CA PRO A 122 -14.62 22.68 13.52
C PRO A 122 -14.86 21.29 12.93
N GLN A 123 -14.43 21.07 11.68
CA GLN A 123 -14.54 19.78 11.02
C GLN A 123 -13.65 18.71 11.67
N ALA A 124 -12.41 19.05 12.05
CA ALA A 124 -11.50 18.14 12.72
C ALA A 124 -12.02 17.75 14.12
N ILE A 125 -12.55 18.72 14.86
CA ILE A 125 -13.19 18.50 16.17
C ILE A 125 -14.35 17.52 16.03
N GLU A 126 -15.27 17.77 15.07
CA GLU A 126 -16.42 16.91 14.84
C GLU A 126 -16.02 15.50 14.40
N ASN A 127 -15.02 15.39 13.52
CA ASN A 127 -14.48 14.10 13.10
C ASN A 127 -13.95 13.29 14.30
N LEU A 128 -13.27 13.95 15.25
CA LEU A 128 -12.75 13.31 16.46
C LEU A 128 -13.86 12.93 17.44
N ARG A 129 -14.94 13.70 17.57
CA ARG A 129 -16.10 13.31 18.41
C ARG A 129 -16.70 11.98 17.96
N HIS A 130 -16.77 11.73 16.65
CA HIS A 130 -17.33 10.51 16.07
C HIS A 130 -16.32 9.38 15.83
N ILE A 131 -15.05 9.55 16.24
CA ILE A 131 -14.03 8.52 16.02
C ILE A 131 -14.34 7.24 16.80
N SER A 132 -14.06 6.07 16.23
CA SER A 132 -14.18 4.79 16.95
C SER A 132 -12.92 4.49 17.76
N ALA A 133 -13.04 3.73 18.87
CA ALA A 133 -11.88 3.27 19.65
C ALA A 133 -10.82 2.57 18.79
N SER A 134 -11.24 1.72 17.86
CA SER A 134 -10.35 1.03 16.91
C SER A 134 -9.64 1.98 15.93
N SER A 135 -10.26 3.10 15.60
CA SER A 135 -9.65 4.12 14.74
C SER A 135 -8.62 4.95 15.51
N ILE A 136 -8.90 5.26 16.78
CA ILE A 136 -7.93 5.91 17.69
C ILE A 136 -6.64 5.08 17.75
N ASP A 137 -6.76 3.78 18.05
CA ASP A 137 -5.59 2.89 18.14
C ASP A 137 -4.84 2.77 16.82
N ARG A 138 -5.55 2.73 15.68
CA ARG A 138 -4.93 2.66 14.35
C ARG A 138 -4.17 3.95 14.01
N LEU A 139 -4.71 5.11 14.35
CA LEU A 139 -4.07 6.41 14.10
C LEU A 139 -2.83 6.59 14.97
N LEU A 140 -2.93 6.26 16.26
CA LEU A 140 -1.83 6.39 17.22
C LEU A 140 -0.80 5.27 17.14
N LYS A 141 -1.05 4.20 16.35
CA LYS A 141 -0.16 3.03 16.22
C LYS A 141 1.29 3.42 15.92
N HIS A 142 1.48 4.37 15.01
CA HIS A 142 2.82 4.81 14.63
C HIS A 142 3.52 5.56 15.77
N GLU A 143 2.78 6.41 16.50
CA GLU A 143 3.32 7.16 17.65
C GLU A 143 3.64 6.23 18.82
N ARG A 144 2.77 5.25 19.13
CA ARG A 144 3.07 4.20 20.13
C ARG A 144 4.35 3.45 19.82
N LYS A 145 4.57 3.10 18.55
CA LYS A 145 5.79 2.40 18.12
C LYS A 145 7.05 3.23 18.33
N LYS A 146 6.97 4.57 18.33
CA LYS A 146 8.12 5.42 18.66
C LYS A 146 8.48 5.37 20.14
N LEU A 147 7.49 5.14 21.01
CA LEU A 147 7.66 5.02 22.46
C LEU A 147 8.04 3.61 22.92
N GLU A 148 7.90 2.59 22.04
CA GLU A 148 8.31 1.22 22.36
C GLU A 148 9.83 1.16 22.61
N ILE A 149 10.19 0.72 23.82
CA ILE A 149 11.57 0.38 24.16
C ILE A 149 11.94 -0.83 23.29
N LYS A 150 12.93 -0.66 22.42
CA LYS A 150 13.44 -1.78 21.61
C LYS A 150 13.96 -2.87 22.55
N GLY A 151 13.39 -4.07 22.46
CA GLY A 151 13.87 -5.22 23.23
C GLY A 151 15.36 -5.46 23.01
N ARG A 152 16.08 -5.83 24.08
CA ARG A 152 17.46 -6.32 23.96
C ARG A 152 17.41 -7.62 23.16
N LYS A 153 18.14 -7.68 22.04
CA LYS A 153 18.27 -8.93 21.28
C LYS A 153 18.86 -9.99 22.22
N GLY A 154 18.18 -11.14 22.35
CA GLY A 154 18.70 -12.26 23.12
C GLY A 154 20.04 -12.74 22.57
N THR A 155 20.91 -13.26 23.44
CA THR A 155 22.12 -14.00 23.03
C THR A 155 21.70 -15.33 22.38
N LYS A 156 22.47 -15.81 21.40
CA LYS A 156 22.21 -17.11 20.75
C LYS A 156 22.18 -18.21 21.82
N PRO A 157 21.18 -19.11 21.82
CA PRO A 157 21.21 -20.27 22.70
C PRO A 157 22.46 -21.10 22.38
N GLY A 158 23.22 -21.47 23.41
CA GLY A 158 24.39 -22.33 23.27
C GLY A 158 23.96 -23.69 22.70
N HIS A 159 24.66 -24.15 21.68
CA HIS A 159 24.51 -25.51 21.19
C HIS A 159 25.24 -26.45 22.17
N TYR A 160 24.49 -27.37 22.79
CA TYR A 160 25.02 -28.57 23.43
C TYR A 160 24.91 -29.74 22.46
#